data_AF-A0A1B6JHD9-F1
#
_entry.id   AF-A0A1B6JHD9-F1
#
_cell.length_a   1.000
_cell.length_b   1.000
_cell.length_c   1.000
_cell.angle_alpha   90.00
_cell.angle_beta   90.00
_cell.angle_gamma   90.00
#
_symmetry.space_group_name_H-M   'P 1'
#
loop_
_entity.id
_entity.type
_entity.pdbx_description
1 polymer ?
#
loop_
_entity_poly.entity_id
_entity_poly.type
_entity_poly.pdbx_seq_one_letter_code
_entity_poly.pdbx_strand_id
1 'polypeptide(L)'
;AEHDLNTIRAEYDQHSMNHAEGGWPKDINPLDIEQTMRFRKKVEKDEMYIHTVLQLSHPMEHCIFQNNAVNIYELYFTDDDQSALVERSKSRTVNVFRDPSAHKRPIHHLSWSPDGGSRLAVTHCNLEFQRAPPDL
;
A
#
# COMPACT_ATOMS: atom_id res chain seq x y z
N ALA A 1 -70.84 -38.74 42.68
CA ALA A 1 -70.57 -37.64 41.75
C ALA A 1 -69.10 -37.32 41.88
N GLU A 2 -68.29 -37.80 40.93
CA GLU A 2 -66.86 -37.49 40.86
C GLU A 2 -66.72 -36.10 40.24
N HIS A 3 -65.89 -35.25 40.86
CA HIS A 3 -65.64 -33.88 40.39
C HIS A 3 -64.38 -33.87 39.53
N ASP A 4 -64.54 -33.72 38.21
CA ASP A 4 -63.44 -33.39 37.31
C ASP A 4 -63.31 -31.88 37.17
N LEU A 5 -62.12 -31.36 37.46
CA LEU A 5 -61.75 -29.97 37.25
C LEU A 5 -60.49 -29.93 36.39
N ASN A 6 -60.60 -29.30 35.23
CA ASN A 6 -59.50 -29.13 34.28
C ASN A 6 -59.01 -27.69 34.35
N THR A 7 -57.75 -27.48 34.70
CA THR A 7 -57.12 -26.16 34.71
C THR A 7 -56.36 -25.92 33.42
N ILE A 8 -56.52 -24.73 32.86
CA ILE A 8 -55.76 -24.28 31.69
C ILE A 8 -54.29 -24.12 32.08
N ARG A 9 -53.39 -24.57 31.20
CA ARG A 9 -51.94 -24.47 31.40
C ARG A 9 -51.53 -23.00 31.39
N ALA A 10 -51.10 -22.50 32.54
CA ALA A 10 -50.53 -21.17 32.65
C ALA A 10 -49.06 -21.19 32.17
N GLU A 11 -48.72 -20.24 31.29
CA GLU A 11 -47.34 -20.00 30.92
C GLU A 11 -46.73 -18.97 31.88
N TYR A 12 -45.62 -19.34 32.49
CA TYR A 12 -44.85 -18.47 33.37
C TYR A 12 -43.51 -18.21 32.72
N ASP A 13 -43.09 -16.94 32.75
CA ASP A 13 -41.80 -16.55 32.24
C ASP A 13 -40.93 -16.00 33.38
N GLN A 14 -39.74 -16.59 33.54
CA GLN A 14 -38.85 -16.30 34.66
C GLN A 14 -37.71 -15.41 34.16
N HIS A 15 -37.77 -14.14 34.55
CA HIS A 15 -36.74 -13.16 34.21
C HIS A 15 -35.71 -13.08 35.33
N SER A 16 -34.44 -13.29 35.01
CA SER A 16 -33.30 -13.08 35.92
C SER A 16 -32.33 -12.06 35.33
N MET A 17 -31.73 -11.22 36.17
CA MET A 17 -30.66 -10.31 35.76
C MET A 17 -29.31 -10.99 35.85
N ASN A 18 -28.56 -11.03 34.74
CA ASN A 18 -27.15 -11.42 34.75
C ASN A 18 -26.29 -10.16 34.88
N HIS A 19 -25.75 -9.89 36.07
CA HIS A 19 -24.73 -8.87 36.27
C HIS A 19 -23.37 -9.42 35.84
N ALA A 20 -22.98 -9.13 34.59
CA ALA A 20 -21.65 -9.44 34.07
C ALA A 20 -20.66 -8.29 34.34
N GLU A 21 -20.59 -7.81 35.59
CA GLU A 21 -19.60 -6.82 36.00
C GLU A 21 -18.73 -7.41 37.11
N GLY A 22 -17.49 -7.79 36.79
CA GLY A 22 -16.61 -8.32 37.81
C GLY A 22 -15.24 -8.82 37.35
N GLY A 23 -14.28 -8.61 38.24
CA GLY A 23 -13.13 -9.46 38.55
C GLY A 23 -12.78 -9.38 40.04
N TRP A 24 -13.68 -8.77 40.84
CA TRP A 24 -13.48 -8.51 42.25
C TRP A 24 -13.96 -9.70 43.09
N PRO A 25 -13.28 -10.04 44.18
CA PRO A 25 -13.75 -11.05 45.12
C PRO A 25 -15.15 -10.74 45.64
N LYS A 26 -15.94 -11.79 45.92
CA LYS A 26 -17.33 -11.73 46.40
C LYS A 26 -17.58 -10.79 47.60
N ASP A 27 -16.56 -10.53 48.40
CA ASP A 27 -16.64 -9.73 49.63
C ASP A 27 -16.28 -8.25 49.43
N ILE A 28 -15.98 -7.83 48.19
CA ILE A 28 -15.58 -6.45 47.87
C ILE A 28 -16.64 -5.80 47.00
N ASN A 29 -17.16 -4.68 47.47
CA ASN A 29 -18.07 -3.86 46.68
C ASN A 29 -17.27 -3.00 45.68
N PRO A 30 -17.40 -3.21 44.35
CA PRO A 30 -16.66 -2.43 43.35
C PRO A 30 -17.09 -0.96 43.27
N LEU A 31 -18.31 -0.64 43.73
CA LEU A 31 -18.82 0.73 43.79
C LEU A 31 -18.26 1.50 44.99
N ASP A 32 -17.66 0.80 45.95
CA ASP A 32 -16.97 1.38 47.10
C ASP A 32 -15.48 1.58 46.75
N ILE A 33 -15.11 2.84 46.52
CA ILE A 33 -13.75 3.24 46.17
C ILE A 33 -12.77 2.92 47.32
N GLU A 34 -13.20 2.99 48.58
CA GLU A 34 -12.31 2.70 49.71
C GLU A 34 -11.99 1.21 49.78
N GLN A 35 -13.00 0.34 49.61
CA GLN A 35 -12.80 -1.11 49.62
C GLN A 35 -11.91 -1.56 48.45
N THR A 36 -12.16 -1.05 47.25
CA THR A 36 -11.34 -1.38 46.06
C THR A 36 -9.90 -0.90 46.21
N MET A 37 -9.67 0.32 46.73
CA MET A 37 -8.31 0.82 47.01
C MET A 37 -7.60 0.02 48.09
N ARG A 38 -8.28 -0.33 49.19
CA ARG A 38 -7.69 -1.16 50.26
C ARG A 38 -7.29 -2.53 49.75
N PHE A 39 -8.12 -3.15 48.91
CA PHE A 39 -7.78 -4.44 48.30
C PHE A 39 -6.57 -4.34 47.38
N ARG A 40 -6.52 -3.36 46.46
CA ARG A 40 -5.36 -3.15 45.58
C ARG A 40 -4.07 -2.96 46.38
N LYS A 41 -4.09 -2.09 47.39
CA LYS A 41 -2.93 -1.88 48.28
C LYS A 41 -2.52 -3.13 49.04
N LYS A 42 -3.46 -4.01 49.40
CA LYS A 42 -3.16 -5.28 50.06
C LYS A 42 -2.43 -6.22 49.10
N VAL A 43 -2.90 -6.32 47.86
CA VAL A 43 -2.27 -7.15 46.81
C VAL A 43 -0.90 -6.61 46.41
N GLU A 44 -0.78 -5.29 46.22
CA GLU A 44 0.47 -4.64 45.81
C GLU A 44 1.60 -4.73 46.84
N LYS A 45 1.26 -4.97 48.11
CA LYS A 45 2.23 -5.17 49.20
C LYS A 45 2.67 -6.62 49.35
N ASP A 46 2.04 -7.56 48.65
CA ASP A 46 2.41 -8.97 48.71
C ASP A 46 3.81 -9.15 48.09
N GLU A 47 4.72 -9.81 48.82
CA GLU A 47 6.08 -10.05 48.35
C GLU A 47 6.11 -10.88 47.06
N MET A 48 5.19 -11.83 46.92
CA MET A 48 5.06 -12.64 45.71
C MET A 48 4.64 -11.77 44.52
N TYR A 49 3.72 -10.83 44.73
CA TYR A 49 3.31 -9.87 43.69
C TYR A 49 4.53 -9.06 43.21
N ILE A 50 5.26 -8.45 44.14
CA ILE A 50 6.45 -7.63 43.82
C ILE A 50 7.49 -8.47 43.08
N HIS A 51 7.79 -9.67 43.58
CA HIS A 51 8.76 -10.57 42.96
C HIS A 51 8.36 -10.94 41.52
N THR A 52 7.09 -11.30 41.31
CA THR A 52 6.60 -11.73 40.00
C THR A 52 6.59 -10.57 39.00
N VAL A 53 6.17 -9.37 39.43
CA VAL A 53 6.19 -8.17 38.58
C VAL A 53 7.62 -7.83 38.13
N LEU A 54 8.59 -7.86 39.04
CA LEU A 54 10.00 -7.59 38.70
C LEU A 54 10.60 -8.68 37.81
N GLN A 55 10.23 -9.95 38.01
CA GLN A 55 10.67 -11.02 37.12
C GLN A 55 10.11 -10.88 35.70
N LEU A 56 8.87 -10.41 35.56
CA LEU A 56 8.23 -10.18 34.25
C LEU A 56 8.66 -8.86 33.61
N SER A 57 9.10 -7.86 34.39
CA SER A 57 9.52 -6.58 33.84
C SER A 57 10.78 -6.70 32.99
N HIS A 58 11.72 -7.57 33.37
CA HIS A 58 12.97 -7.76 32.64
C HIS A 58 12.77 -8.29 31.19
N PRO A 59 12.03 -9.39 30.94
CA PRO A 59 11.75 -9.84 29.58
C PRO A 59 10.87 -8.84 28.81
N MET A 60 9.93 -8.15 29.49
CA MET A 60 9.14 -7.10 28.86
C MET A 60 10.02 -5.95 28.35
N GLU A 61 10.95 -5.47 29.17
CA GLU A 61 11.90 -4.42 28.80
C GLU A 61 12.79 -4.85 27.63
N HIS A 62 13.27 -6.11 27.64
CA HIS A 62 14.01 -6.67 26.51
C HIS A 62 13.23 -6.62 25.20
N CYS A 63 11.95 -7.03 25.20
CA CYS A 63 11.08 -6.97 24.03
C CYS A 63 10.86 -5.52 23.56
N ILE A 64 10.72 -4.57 24.48
CA ILE A 64 10.59 -3.15 24.15
C ILE A 64 11.85 -2.64 23.45
N PHE A 65 13.03 -2.95 23.97
CA PHE A 65 14.28 -2.56 23.31
C PHE A 65 14.47 -3.21 21.95
N GLN A 66 14.05 -4.47 21.78
CA GLN A 66 14.08 -5.13 20.47
C GLN A 66 13.17 -4.45 19.45
N ASN A 67 11.93 -4.12 19.82
CA ASN A 67 10.98 -3.45 18.94
C ASN A 67 11.47 -2.04 18.51
N ASN A 68 12.20 -1.36 19.40
CA ASN A 68 12.77 -0.05 19.11
C ASN A 68 14.08 -0.10 18.33
N ALA A 69 14.80 -1.23 18.32
CA ALA A 69 16.08 -1.36 17.65
C ALA A 69 15.96 -1.28 16.13
N VAL A 70 14.93 -1.93 15.56
CA VAL A 70 14.64 -1.92 14.12
C VAL A 70 13.13 -1.97 13.91
N ASN A 71 12.60 -1.03 13.14
CA ASN A 71 11.21 -1.08 12.70
C ASN A 71 11.05 -2.08 11.55
N ILE A 72 10.77 -3.34 11.87
CA ILE A 72 10.57 -4.41 10.89
C ILE A 72 9.33 -4.22 10.01
N TYR A 73 8.46 -3.27 10.35
CA TYR A 73 7.24 -2.96 9.60
C TYR A 73 7.39 -1.72 8.71
N GLU A 74 8.56 -1.09 8.70
CA GLU A 74 8.83 0.05 7.82
C GLU A 74 8.91 -0.42 6.36
N LEU A 75 8.09 0.19 5.51
CA LEU A 75 8.14 0.01 4.07
C LEU A 75 8.94 1.17 3.48
N TYR A 76 10.08 0.86 2.87
CA TYR A 76 10.87 1.87 2.18
C TYR A 76 10.26 2.19 0.81
N PHE A 77 10.41 3.45 0.36
CA PHE A 77 10.00 3.92 -0.97
C PHE A 77 8.49 3.86 -1.24
N THR A 78 7.64 4.06 -0.21
CA THR A 78 6.18 4.12 -0.41
C THR A 78 5.74 5.28 -1.29
N ASP A 79 6.53 6.36 -1.30
CA ASP A 79 6.20 7.62 -1.99
C ASP A 79 7.09 7.83 -3.23
N ASP A 80 7.86 6.83 -3.65
CA ASP A 80 8.72 6.95 -4.81
C ASP A 80 7.95 6.59 -6.09
N ASP A 81 7.64 7.62 -6.89
CA ASP A 81 7.14 7.42 -8.24
C ASP A 81 8.28 6.85 -9.09
N GLN A 82 8.20 5.54 -9.40
CA GLN A 82 9.18 4.85 -10.24
C GLN A 82 9.46 5.65 -11.51
N SER A 83 10.62 6.29 -11.55
CA SER A 83 11.05 7.05 -12.72
C SER A 83 11.23 6.09 -13.91
N ALA A 84 10.66 6.44 -15.05
CA ALA A 84 10.71 5.60 -16.24
C ALA A 84 12.18 5.35 -16.64
N LEU A 85 12.60 4.09 -16.53
CA LEU A 85 13.93 3.66 -16.94
C LEU A 85 14.10 3.85 -18.46
N VAL A 86 15.14 4.62 -18.82
CA VAL A 86 15.75 4.79 -20.16
C VAL A 86 14.76 4.85 -21.31
N GLU A 87 14.55 6.06 -21.83
CA GLU A 87 13.76 6.28 -23.04
C GLU A 87 14.42 5.58 -24.25
N ARG A 88 13.74 4.57 -24.80
CA ARG A 88 14.22 3.84 -25.99
C ARG A 88 14.19 4.77 -27.21
N SER A 89 15.23 4.73 -28.04
CA SER A 89 15.24 5.45 -29.33
C SER A 89 14.07 5.00 -30.20
N LYS A 90 13.21 5.95 -30.58
CA LYS A 90 12.08 5.74 -31.50
C LYS A 90 12.27 6.58 -32.75
N SER A 91 12.18 5.97 -33.92
CA SER A 91 12.06 6.70 -35.19
C SER A 91 10.65 6.51 -35.74
N ARG A 92 10.06 7.58 -36.27
CA ARG A 92 8.75 7.56 -36.94
C ARG A 92 8.81 8.46 -38.14
N THR A 93 8.40 7.96 -39.29
CA THR A 93 8.20 8.79 -40.48
C THR A 93 7.00 9.69 -40.27
N VAL A 94 7.22 11.00 -40.22
CA VAL A 94 6.14 11.99 -40.05
C VAL A 94 5.46 12.28 -41.38
N ASN A 95 6.25 12.52 -42.42
CA ASN A 95 5.77 12.86 -43.76
C ASN A 95 6.56 12.13 -44.83
N VAL A 96 5.90 11.83 -45.96
CA VAL A 96 6.52 11.28 -47.16
C VAL A 96 6.21 12.22 -48.32
N PHE A 97 7.21 12.99 -48.76
CA PHE A 97 7.08 13.90 -49.89
C PHE A 97 7.45 13.17 -51.19
N ARG A 98 6.52 13.12 -52.15
CA ARG A 98 6.72 12.48 -53.45
C ARG A 98 6.97 13.52 -54.53
N ASP A 99 7.90 13.22 -55.43
CA ASP A 99 8.18 14.05 -56.60
C ASP A 99 6.96 14.05 -57.54
N PRO A 100 6.41 15.23 -57.92
CA PRO A 100 5.32 15.32 -58.89
C PRO A 100 5.76 15.02 -60.33
N SER A 101 7.06 14.87 -60.62
CA SER A 101 7.55 14.55 -61.96
C SER A 101 7.07 13.17 -62.45
N ALA A 102 6.64 13.10 -63.71
CA ALA A 102 6.28 11.82 -64.35
C ALA A 102 7.49 10.89 -64.54
N HIS A 103 8.70 11.46 -64.60
CA HIS A 103 9.94 10.70 -64.76
C HIS A 103 10.55 10.45 -63.38
N LYS A 104 10.95 9.20 -63.10
CA LYS A 104 11.60 8.85 -61.83
C LYS A 104 13.03 9.39 -61.82
N ARG A 105 13.33 10.36 -60.95
CA ARG A 105 14.66 10.96 -60.80
C ARG A 105 15.20 10.70 -59.40
N PRO A 106 16.42 10.15 -59.23
CA PRO A 106 16.98 9.92 -57.91
C PRO A 106 17.29 11.25 -57.20
N ILE A 107 17.13 11.25 -55.88
CA ILE A 107 17.51 12.37 -55.00
C ILE A 107 19.00 12.24 -54.72
N HIS A 108 19.76 13.31 -54.96
CA HIS A 108 21.20 13.35 -54.70
C HIS A 108 21.53 14.09 -53.40
N HIS A 109 20.78 15.16 -53.09
CA HIS A 109 21.04 15.98 -51.90
C HIS A 109 19.75 16.57 -51.34
N LEU A 110 19.71 16.73 -50.02
CA LEU A 110 18.64 17.35 -49.25
C LEU A 110 19.22 18.44 -48.37
N SER A 111 18.61 19.62 -48.35
CA SER A 111 19.03 20.72 -47.49
C SER A 111 17.82 21.43 -46.87
N TRP A 112 17.90 21.73 -45.59
CA TRP A 112 16.88 22.50 -44.88
C TRP A 112 17.10 24.00 -45.07
N SER A 113 16.01 24.75 -45.22
CA SER A 113 16.08 26.20 -45.18
C SER A 113 16.43 26.68 -43.76
N PRO A 114 17.26 27.73 -43.62
CA PRO A 114 17.70 28.24 -42.32
C PRO A 114 16.62 29.02 -41.56
N ASP A 115 15.45 29.22 -42.16
CA ASP A 115 14.31 30.02 -41.65
C ASP A 115 13.40 29.25 -40.67
N GLY A 116 13.93 28.25 -39.97
CA GLY A 116 13.17 27.46 -38.98
C GLY A 116 12.69 26.09 -39.48
N GLY A 117 13.28 25.55 -40.56
CA GLY A 117 13.08 24.16 -40.98
C GLY A 117 11.71 23.83 -41.55
N SER A 118 10.96 24.85 -41.99
CA SER A 118 9.63 24.67 -42.60
C SER A 118 9.70 24.30 -44.09
N ARG A 119 10.85 24.52 -44.74
CA ARG A 119 11.05 24.22 -46.17
C ARG A 119 12.28 23.34 -46.36
N LEU A 120 12.18 22.41 -47.30
CA LEU A 120 13.25 21.51 -47.68
C LEU A 120 13.55 21.72 -49.17
N ALA A 121 14.82 21.91 -49.50
CA ALA A 121 15.32 21.89 -50.87
C ALA A 121 15.79 20.47 -51.20
N VAL A 122 15.34 19.96 -52.35
CA VAL A 122 15.68 18.62 -52.84
C VAL A 122 16.35 18.76 -54.21
N THR A 123 17.56 18.22 -54.34
CA THR A 123 18.28 18.22 -55.61
C THR A 123 18.19 16.84 -56.25
N HIS A 124 17.65 16.80 -57.47
CA HIS A 124 17.59 15.59 -58.29
C HIS A 124 18.72 15.63 -59.33
N CYS A 125 19.53 14.57 -59.40
CA CYS A 125 20.61 14.46 -60.39
C CYS A 125 20.73 13.01 -60.84
N ASN A 126 20.76 12.77 -62.17
CA ASN A 126 21.02 11.44 -62.71
C ASN A 126 22.53 11.30 -62.99
N LEU A 127 23.20 10.44 -62.21
CA LEU A 127 24.62 10.13 -62.35
C LEU A 127 24.88 8.83 -63.13
N GLU A 128 23.89 8.31 -63.86
CA GLU A 128 24.07 7.11 -64.69
C GLU A 128 25.20 7.24 -65.70
N PHE A 129 25.50 8.46 -66.18
CA PHE A 129 26.63 8.70 -67.07
C PHE A 129 28.00 8.40 -66.42
N GLN A 130 28.09 8.45 -65.09
CA GLN A 130 29.31 8.07 -64.34
C GLN A 130 29.42 6.55 -64.13
N ARG A 131 28.37 5.78 -64.45
CA ARG A 131 28.36 4.31 -64.38
C ARG A 131 28.80 3.64 -65.69
N ALA A 132 29.01 4.40 -66.76
CA ALA A 132 29.53 3.83 -68.00
C ALA A 132 30.96 3.29 -67.78
N PRO A 133 31.28 2.06 -68.21
CA PRO A 133 32.65 1.58 -68.19
C PRO A 133 33.53 2.47 -69.08
N PRO A 134 34.84 2.60 -68.77
CA PRO A 134 35.74 3.58 -69.39
C PRO A 134 36.11 3.32 -70.86
N ASP A 135 35.38 2.48 -71.60
CA ASP A 135 35.64 2.23 -73.01
C ASP A 135 34.43 2.59 -73.89
N LEU A 136 34.45 3.85 -74.33
CA LEU A 136 33.87 4.38 -75.56
C LEU A 136 34.83 5.42 -76.13
#